data_AF-A0A286SGR7-F1
#
_entry.id   AF-A0A286SGR7-F1
#
_cell.length_a   1.000
_cell.length_b   1.000
_cell.length_c   1.000
_cell.angle_alpha   90.00
_cell.angle_beta   90.00
_cell.angle_gamma   90.00
#
_symmetry.space_group_name_H-M   'P 1'
#
loop_
_entity.id
_entity.type
_entity.pdbx_description
1 polymer ?
#
loop_
_entity_poly.entity_id
_entity_poly.type
_entity_poly.pdbx_seq_one_letter_code
_entity_poly.pdbx_strand_id
1 'polypeptide(L)' 'MTPAYVTHFGFSEAPFSKEIADADLWLPASKTSLVEELCEAVRERQSVMLVGEPGVGKTCVLRALRHRLPLLRQG' A
#
# COMPACT_ATOMS: atom_id res chain seq x y z
N MET A 1 16.02 -7.83 21.24
CA MET A 1 15.44 -8.13 22.56
C MET A 1 14.03 -8.63 22.33
N THR A 2 13.72 -9.88 22.70
CA THR A 2 12.41 -10.49 22.46
C THR A 2 11.38 -9.90 23.44
N PRO A 3 10.18 -9.45 22.98
CA PRO A 3 9.16 -8.92 23.88
C PRO A 3 8.72 -9.96 24.92
N ALA A 4 8.47 -9.52 26.17
CA ALA A 4 8.14 -10.43 27.28
C ALA A 4 6.91 -11.31 27.00
N TYR A 5 5.92 -10.80 26.27
CA TYR A 5 4.71 -11.56 25.91
C TYR A 5 5.01 -12.75 25.00
N VAL A 6 6.00 -12.63 24.10
CA VAL A 6 6.38 -13.71 23.17
C VAL A 6 6.87 -14.92 23.97
N THR A 7 7.76 -14.68 24.93
CA THR A 7 8.25 -15.72 25.83
C THR A 7 7.16 -16.23 26.78
N HIS A 8 6.35 -15.34 27.36
CA HIS A 8 5.30 -15.70 28.32
C HIS A 8 4.25 -16.64 27.72
N PHE A 9 3.86 -16.42 26.46
CA PHE A 9 2.87 -17.27 25.76
C PHE A 9 3.49 -18.39 24.94
N GLY A 10 4.81 -18.55 24.95
CA GLY A 10 5.50 -19.64 24.23
C GLY A 10 5.50 -19.50 22.71
N PHE A 11 5.38 -18.28 22.18
CA PHE A 11 5.50 -18.05 20.74
C PHE A 11 6.96 -18.12 20.29
N SER A 12 7.21 -18.66 19.11
CA SER A 12 8.53 -18.62 18.47
C SER A 12 8.90 -17.22 17.96
N GLU A 13 7.90 -16.39 17.66
CA GLU A 13 8.04 -15.01 17.18
C GLU A 13 6.78 -14.18 17.50
N ALA A 14 6.75 -12.91 17.08
CA ALA A 14 5.54 -12.09 17.21
C ALA A 14 4.42 -12.65 16.32
N PRO A 15 3.26 -13.04 16.87
CA PRO A 15 2.21 -13.72 16.10
C PRO A 15 1.48 -12.80 15.10
N PHE A 16 1.58 -11.48 15.29
CA PHE A 16 0.97 -10.47 14.42
C PHE A 16 1.94 -9.33 14.18
N SER A 17 1.96 -8.82 12.94
CA SER A 17 2.63 -7.59 12.57
C SER A 17 1.63 -6.45 12.45
N LYS A 18 2.07 -5.22 12.69
CA LYS A 18 1.30 -4.01 12.32
C LYS A 18 1.42 -3.67 10.83
N GLU A 19 2.37 -4.31 10.14
CA GLU A 19 2.60 -4.10 8.72
C GLU A 19 1.70 -5.03 7.89
N ILE A 20 1.04 -4.45 6.89
CA ILE A 20 0.21 -5.15 5.90
C ILE A 20 0.96 -5.08 4.57
N ALA A 21 1.07 -6.18 3.81
CA ALA A 21 1.71 -6.13 2.49
C ALA A 21 0.86 -5.32 1.49
N ASP A 22 1.45 -4.79 0.43
CA ASP A 22 0.69 -3.97 -0.52
C ASP A 22 -0.42 -4.73 -1.25
N ALA A 23 -0.22 -6.03 -1.48
CA ALA A 23 -1.22 -6.91 -2.10
C ALA A 23 -2.43 -7.16 -1.18
N ASP A 24 -2.24 -7.05 0.13
CA ASP A 24 -3.27 -7.30 1.15
C ASP A 24 -4.01 -6.01 1.55
N LEU A 25 -3.65 -4.87 0.95
CA LEU A 25 -4.34 -3.61 1.19
C LEU A 25 -5.75 -3.63 0.59
N TRP A 26 -6.75 -3.46 1.44
CA TRP A 26 -8.10 -3.20 0.98
C TRP A 26 -8.18 -1.83 0.30
N LEU A 27 -8.58 -1.83 -0.98
CA LEU A 27 -8.82 -0.61 -1.74
C LEU A 27 -10.34 -0.45 -1.96
N PRO A 28 -10.97 0.61 -1.43
CA PRO A 28 -12.38 0.86 -1.70
C PRO A 28 -12.62 1.15 -3.19
N ALA A 29 -13.78 0.74 -3.70
CA ALA A 29 -14.17 0.95 -5.10
C ALA A 29 -14.02 2.43 -5.53
N SER A 30 -14.34 3.37 -4.65
CA SER A 30 -14.22 4.83 -4.88
C SER A 30 -12.79 5.33 -5.10
N LYS A 31 -11.76 4.52 -4.83
CA LYS A 31 -10.35 4.86 -5.07
C LYS A 31 -9.75 4.12 -6.27
N THR A 32 -10.53 3.25 -6.92
CA THR A 32 -10.04 2.46 -8.07
C THR A 32 -9.73 3.35 -9.26
N SER A 33 -10.65 4.26 -9.62
CA SER A 33 -10.46 5.22 -10.72
C SER A 33 -9.21 6.08 -10.51
N LEU A 34 -8.99 6.56 -9.28
CA LEU A 34 -7.82 7.37 -8.95
C LEU A 34 -6.50 6.59 -9.13
N VAL A 35 -6.47 5.29 -8.81
CA VAL A 35 -5.29 4.45 -9.06
C VAL A 35 -5.09 4.24 -10.56
N GLU A 36 -6.16 4.09 -11.34
CA GLU A 36 -6.09 3.96 -12.80
C GLU A 36 -5.56 5.23 -13.47
N GLU A 37 -6.04 6.41 -13.06
CA GLU A 37 -5.53 7.72 -13.52
C GLU A 37 -4.03 7.86 -13.23
N LEU A 38 -3.59 7.46 -12.03
CA LEU A 38 -2.17 7.45 -11.68
C LEU A 38 -1.36 6.44 -12.50
N CYS A 39 -1.92 5.28 -12.83
CA CYS A 39 -1.25 4.33 -13.72
C CYS A 39 -1.04 4.94 -15.12
N GLU A 40 -2.03 5.67 -15.63
CA GLU A 40 -1.92 6.34 -16.93
C GLU A 40 -0.87 7.45 -16.91
N ALA A 41 -0.88 8.31 -15.88
CA ALA A 41 0.13 9.34 -15.72
C ALA A 41 1.56 8.76 -15.66
N VAL A 42 1.74 7.57 -15.05
CA VAL A 42 3.02 6.85 -15.05
C VAL A 42 3.42 6.42 -16.47
N ARG A 43 2.49 5.91 -17.28
CA ARG A 43 2.76 5.53 -18.69
C ARG A 43 3.16 6.74 -19.52
N GLU A 44 2.46 7.86 -19.32
CA GLU A 44 2.74 9.14 -19.99
C GLU A 44 3.96 9.88 -19.42
N ARG A 45 4.62 9.33 -18.39
CA ARG A 45 5.77 9.93 -17.69
C ARG A 45 5.48 11.32 -17.14
N GLN A 46 4.26 11.53 -16.66
CA GLN A 46 3.80 12.78 -16.06
C GLN A 46 4.08 12.83 -14.56
N SER A 47 4.23 14.05 -14.04
CA SER A 47 4.28 14.33 -12.61
C SER A 47 2.88 14.63 -12.10
N VAL A 48 2.44 13.95 -11.04
CA VAL A 48 1.11 14.12 -10.44
C VAL A 48 1.23 14.56 -8.98
N MET A 49 0.35 15.47 -8.56
CA MET A 49 0.21 15.89 -7.17
C MET A 49 -1.09 15.32 -6.57
N LEU A 50 -0.97 14.42 -5.61
CA LEU A 50 -2.11 13.82 -4.91
C LEU A 50 -2.43 14.58 -3.62
N VAL A 51 -3.58 15.28 -3.60
CA VAL A 51 -4.01 16.15 -2.50
C VAL A 51 -5.25 15.59 -1.78
N GLY A 52 -5.41 15.93 -0.51
CA GLY A 52 -6.58 15.59 0.31
C GLY A 52 -6.29 15.70 1.79
N GLU A 53 -7.32 15.62 2.63
CA GLU A 53 -7.21 15.71 4.09
C GLU A 53 -6.34 14.60 4.71
N PRO A 54 -5.83 14.77 5.94
CA PRO A 54 -5.21 13.69 6.70
C PRO A 54 -6.16 12.48 6.82
N GLY A 55 -5.62 11.26 6.68
CA GLY A 55 -6.40 10.02 6.86
C GLY A 55 -7.25 9.56 5.67
N VAL A 56 -7.40 10.33 4.59
CA VAL A 56 -8.26 9.97 3.43
C VAL A 56 -7.70 8.88 2.49
N GLY A 57 -6.60 8.22 2.87
CA GLY A 57 -6.03 7.10 2.12
C GLY A 57 -5.05 7.47 0.99
N LYS A 58 -4.47 8.68 0.97
CA LYS A 58 -3.45 9.07 -0.05
C LYS A 58 -2.29 8.07 -0.12
N THR A 59 -1.73 7.70 1.03
CA THR A 59 -0.67 6.69 1.13
C THR A 59 -1.15 5.31 0.67
N CYS A 60 -2.40 4.94 0.96
CA CYS A 60 -2.97 3.67 0.52
C CYS A 60 -3.07 3.58 -1.01
N VAL A 61 -3.49 4.67 -1.66
CA VAL A 61 -3.54 4.79 -3.13
C VAL A 61 -2.14 4.67 -3.73
N LEU A 62 -1.12 5.33 -3.16
CA LEU A 62 0.25 5.22 -3.64
C LEU A 62 0.85 3.82 -3.46
N ARG A 63 0.49 3.12 -2.38
CA ARG A 63 0.90 1.73 -2.17
C ARG A 63 0.22 0.76 -3.16
N ALA A 64 -1.06 0.99 -3.47
CA ALA A 64 -1.75 0.25 -4.53
C ALA A 64 -1.10 0.50 -5.90
N LEU A 65 -0.72 1.75 -6.21
CA LEU A 65 0.04 2.07 -7.42
C LEU A 65 1.39 1.36 -7.45
N ARG A 66 2.16 1.40 -6.33
CA ARG A 66 3.46 0.72 -6.20
C ARG A 66 3.36 -0.76 -6.55
N HIS A 67 2.30 -1.43 -6.10
CA HIS A 67 2.05 -2.82 -6.42
C HIS A 67 1.83 -3.08 -7.92
N ARG A 68 1.27 -2.11 -8.65
CA ARG A 68 1.01 -2.19 -10.11
C ARG A 68 2.22 -1.80 -10.97
N LEU A 69 3.18 -1.02 -10.45
CA LEU A 69 4.33 -0.51 -11.22
C LEU A 69 5.11 -1.58 -12.00
N PRO A 70 5.41 -2.78 -11.46
CA PRO A 70 6.14 -3.79 -12.22
C PRO A 70 5.44 -4.20 -13.52
N LEU A 71 4.10 -4.25 -13.50
CA LEU A 71 3.28 -4.60 -14.67
C LEU A 71 3.28 -3.48 -15.71
N LEU A 72 3.40 -2.22 -15.29
CA LEU A 72 3.40 -1.05 -16.18
C LEU A 72 4.73 -0.87 -16.93
N ARG A 73 5.84 -1.45 -16.45
CA ARG A 73 7.17 -1.32 -17.06
C ARG A 73 7.44 -2.31 -18.20
N GLN A 74 6.55 -3.27 -18.42
CA GLN A 74 6.71 -4.33 -19.42
C GLN A 74 6.07 -3.99 -20.78
N GLY A 75 5.51 -2.77 -20.93
CA GLY A 75 4.96 -2.23 -22.19
C GLY A 75 5.89 -1.25 -22.87
#